data_AF-A0A2Z2P4Y7-F1
#
_entry.id   AF-A0A2Z2P4Y7-F1
#
_cell.length_a   1.000
_cell.length_b   1.000
_cell.length_c   1.000
_cell.angle_alpha   90.00
_cell.angle_beta   90.00
_cell.angle_gamma   90.00
#
_symmetry.space_group_name_H-M   'P 1'
#
loop_
_entity.id
_entity.type
_entity.pdbx_description
1 polymer ?
#
loop_
_entity_poly.entity_id
_entity_poly.type
_entity_poly.pdbx_seq_one_letter_code
_entity_poly.pdbx_strand_id
1 'polypeptide(L)'
;MTRPAPFRRRWLALAAAPLAALGALALWPEAGEAQDSEGRGEPHRALFPVCSGPVRVTCVVDGDTIWYRGTKIRIADIDTPEIARPGCPQERALGERATERLRQLLNAGGFALETPPGGRTRDRYGRELRIVTRGGQSIGAVLVREGLATRWGGPRRRWCGA
;
A
#
# COMPACT_ATOMS: atom_id res chain seq x y z
N MET A 1 4.54 -59.84 -55.76
CA MET A 1 3.68 -60.99 -56.13
C MET A 1 3.34 -61.75 -54.86
N THR A 2 2.09 -62.21 -54.75
CA THR A 2 1.44 -62.87 -53.59
C THR A 2 1.14 -61.94 -52.40
N ARG A 3 -0.02 -61.93 -51.75
CA ARG A 3 -1.41 -62.41 -51.98
C ARG A 3 -2.25 -61.84 -50.79
N PRO A 4 -3.56 -62.10 -50.60
CA PRO A 4 -4.56 -61.04 -50.72
C PRO A 4 -5.46 -60.87 -49.47
N ALA A 5 -6.30 -59.82 -49.55
CA ALA A 5 -7.70 -59.71 -49.12
C ALA A 5 -8.14 -59.85 -47.63
N PRO A 6 -9.33 -59.29 -47.32
CA PRO A 6 -9.70 -58.77 -46.00
C PRO A 6 -10.70 -59.67 -45.26
N PHE A 7 -10.92 -59.41 -43.97
CA PHE A 7 -12.14 -59.86 -43.31
C PHE A 7 -12.59 -58.90 -42.21
N ARG A 8 -13.69 -58.18 -42.51
CA ARG A 8 -14.51 -57.51 -41.50
C ARG A 8 -15.30 -58.58 -40.74
N ARG A 9 -15.34 -58.50 -39.40
CA ARG A 9 -16.51 -58.94 -38.64
C ARG A 9 -16.79 -57.93 -37.52
N ARG A 10 -17.88 -57.19 -37.70
CA ARG A 10 -18.61 -56.49 -36.64
C ARG A 10 -19.19 -57.56 -35.71
N TRP A 11 -18.98 -57.38 -34.41
CA TRP A 11 -19.81 -57.99 -33.38
C TRP A 11 -20.43 -56.85 -32.58
N LEU A 12 -21.77 -56.82 -32.56
CA LEU A 12 -22.57 -55.94 -31.73
C LEU A 12 -23.10 -56.75 -30.54
N ALA A 13 -23.12 -56.06 -29.40
CA ALA A 13 -23.88 -56.31 -28.18
C ALA A 13 -23.49 -57.52 -27.31
N LEU A 14 -23.18 -57.22 -26.04
CA LEU A 14 -24.12 -57.44 -24.93
C LEU A 14 -23.59 -56.72 -23.68
N ALA A 15 -24.49 -56.00 -23.01
CA ALA A 15 -24.22 -55.35 -21.75
C ALA A 15 -24.08 -56.38 -20.61
N ALA A 16 -23.15 -56.15 -19.70
CA ALA A 16 -23.19 -56.71 -18.35
C ALA A 16 -22.43 -55.75 -17.43
N ALA A 17 -23.17 -54.94 -16.68
CA ALA A 17 -22.63 -54.22 -15.53
C ALA A 17 -22.62 -55.18 -14.33
N PRO A 18 -21.52 -55.26 -13.56
CA PRO A 18 -21.58 -55.69 -12.18
C PRO A 18 -21.43 -54.50 -11.23
N LEU A 19 -22.36 -54.47 -10.29
CA LEU A 19 -22.46 -53.57 -9.15
C LEU A 19 -21.23 -53.66 -8.23
N ALA A 20 -20.82 -52.48 -7.75
CA ALA A 20 -20.31 -52.15 -6.42
C ALA A 20 -19.22 -53.04 -5.79
N ALA A 21 -18.02 -52.47 -5.67
CA ALA A 21 -17.13 -52.74 -4.55
C ALA A 21 -16.72 -51.41 -3.90
N LEU A 22 -17.49 -51.06 -2.85
CA LEU A 22 -17.10 -50.40 -1.60
C LEU A 22 -16.09 -49.24 -1.70
N GLY A 23 -16.67 -48.04 -1.67
CA GLY A 23 -15.97 -46.81 -1.37
C GLY A 23 -15.40 -46.80 0.05
N ALA A 24 -14.13 -46.44 0.12
CA ALA A 24 -13.55 -45.69 1.22
C ALA A 24 -12.59 -44.67 0.59
N LEU A 25 -13.15 -43.71 -0.17
CA LEU A 25 -12.47 -42.44 -0.36
C LEU A 25 -12.40 -41.83 1.04
N ALA A 26 -11.21 -41.77 1.62
CA ALA A 26 -10.97 -40.96 2.79
C ALA A 26 -11.45 -39.55 2.47
N LEU A 27 -12.57 -39.13 3.09
CA LEU A 27 -12.98 -37.75 3.14
C LEU A 27 -11.90 -36.99 3.91
N TRP A 28 -10.88 -36.53 3.20
CA TRP A 28 -10.12 -35.39 3.68
C TRP A 28 -11.08 -34.21 3.69
N PRO A 29 -11.25 -33.52 4.83
CA PRO A 29 -11.92 -32.24 4.79
C PRO A 29 -11.00 -31.35 3.95
N GLU A 30 -11.49 -30.87 2.81
CA GLU A 30 -10.96 -29.68 2.18
C GLU A 30 -11.22 -28.54 3.17
N ALA A 31 -10.33 -28.42 4.16
CA ALA A 31 -10.17 -27.19 4.90
C ALA A 31 -9.74 -26.17 3.85
N GLY A 32 -10.72 -25.48 3.28
CA GLY A 32 -10.47 -24.36 2.40
C GLY A 32 -9.55 -23.41 3.15
N GLU A 33 -8.29 -23.39 2.74
CA GLU A 33 -7.33 -22.40 3.18
C GLU A 33 -7.92 -21.06 2.76
N ALA A 34 -8.49 -20.34 3.73
CA ALA A 34 -8.72 -18.93 3.60
C ALA A 34 -7.35 -18.30 3.30
N GLN A 35 -7.11 -18.02 2.02
CA GLN A 35 -5.94 -17.27 1.62
C GLN A 35 -6.16 -15.84 2.11
N ASP A 36 -5.66 -15.58 3.32
CA ASP A 36 -5.50 -14.24 3.85
C ASP A 36 -4.73 -13.40 2.82
N SER A 37 -5.47 -12.57 2.09
CA SER A 37 -4.94 -11.56 1.19
C SER A 37 -4.37 -10.36 1.94
N GLU A 38 -3.86 -10.55 3.16
CA GLU A 38 -3.17 -9.53 3.96
C GLU A 38 -1.68 -9.57 3.67
N GLY A 39 -1.28 -9.01 2.53
CA GLY A 39 0.15 -8.88 2.21
C GLY A 39 0.49 -8.43 0.80
N ARG A 40 -0.48 -8.35 -0.12
CA ARG A 40 -0.20 -7.99 -1.52
C ARG A 40 -0.11 -6.47 -1.78
N GLY A 41 -0.36 -5.61 -0.78
CA GLY A 41 -0.56 -4.17 -1.01
C GLY A 41 0.51 -3.21 -0.46
N GLU A 42 1.37 -3.63 0.47
CA GLU A 42 2.18 -2.70 1.29
C GLU A 42 3.62 -3.19 1.49
N PRO A 43 4.53 -2.95 0.52
CA PRO A 43 5.87 -3.52 0.53
C PRO A 43 6.82 -2.87 1.55
N HIS A 44 6.38 -1.81 2.24
CA HIS A 44 7.25 -1.03 3.11
C HIS A 44 6.83 -1.10 4.57
N ARG A 45 7.81 -1.32 5.44
CA ARG A 45 7.67 -1.25 6.90
C ARG A 45 8.96 -0.69 7.48
N ALA A 46 8.83 0.23 8.42
CA ALA A 46 9.96 0.79 9.17
C ALA A 46 9.45 1.50 10.44
N LEU A 47 10.39 1.86 11.31
CA LEU A 47 10.13 2.77 12.43
C LEU A 47 10.57 4.18 12.05
N PHE A 48 9.69 5.12 12.29
CA PHE A 48 9.88 6.55 12.05
C PHE A 48 9.86 7.26 13.41
N PRO A 49 11.02 7.58 14.01
CA PRO A 49 11.10 8.63 15.02
C PRO A 49 10.90 10.01 14.37
N VAL A 50 10.68 11.06 15.18
CA VAL A 50 10.86 12.43 14.71
C VAL A 50 12.36 12.66 14.45
N CYS A 51 12.68 13.36 13.37
CA CYS A 51 14.07 13.61 13.00
C CYS A 51 14.80 14.47 14.04
N SER A 52 15.97 14.01 14.51
CA SER A 52 16.83 14.71 15.48
C SER A 52 18.31 14.67 15.07
N GLY A 53 19.10 15.71 15.37
CA GLY A 53 20.54 15.76 15.01
C GLY A 53 20.80 15.93 13.49
N PRO A 54 22.03 15.69 12.99
CA PRO A 54 22.38 15.91 11.59
C PRO A 54 22.12 14.72 10.66
N VAL A 55 22.10 13.49 11.19
CA VAL A 55 21.92 12.27 10.38
C VAL A 55 20.43 12.02 10.14
N ARG A 56 20.06 11.72 8.90
CA ARG A 56 18.67 11.52 8.45
C ARG A 56 18.58 10.29 7.57
N VAL A 57 17.96 9.22 8.08
CA VAL A 57 17.81 7.95 7.33
C VAL A 57 16.34 7.59 7.19
N THR A 58 15.68 7.25 8.30
CA THR A 58 14.24 7.00 8.34
C THR A 58 13.66 7.75 9.53
N CYS A 59 12.99 8.87 9.28
CA CYS A 59 12.41 9.72 10.32
C CYS A 59 11.40 10.72 9.73
N VAL A 60 10.52 11.27 10.56
CA VAL A 60 9.56 12.31 10.18
C VAL A 60 10.19 13.69 10.39
N VAL A 61 10.23 14.53 9.36
CA VAL A 61 10.71 15.90 9.46
C VAL A 61 9.60 16.81 9.95
N ASP A 62 8.47 16.81 9.24
CA ASP A 62 7.28 17.60 9.51
C ASP A 62 6.03 16.84 9.02
N GLY A 63 4.86 17.50 8.97
CA GLY A 63 3.58 16.87 8.62
C GLY A 63 3.46 16.34 7.18
N ASP A 64 4.39 16.66 6.28
CA ASP A 64 4.37 16.19 4.89
C ASP A 64 5.76 15.80 4.34
N THR A 65 6.80 15.88 5.14
CA THR A 65 8.17 15.55 4.74
C THR A 65 8.75 14.46 5.64
N ILE A 66 9.27 13.41 5.00
CA ILE A 66 9.95 12.29 5.68
C ILE A 66 11.32 12.03 5.06
N TRP A 67 12.20 11.43 5.85
CA TRP A 67 13.28 10.63 5.32
C TRP A 67 12.87 9.16 5.39
N TYR A 68 13.16 8.41 4.32
CA TYR A 68 12.97 6.96 4.30
C TYR A 68 14.16 6.32 3.60
N ARG A 69 14.91 5.47 4.34
CA ARG A 69 16.11 4.77 3.84
C ARG A 69 17.13 5.70 3.14
N GLY A 70 17.29 6.92 3.66
CA GLY A 70 18.24 7.90 3.11
C GLY A 70 17.68 8.72 1.94
N THR A 71 16.41 8.55 1.58
CA THR A 71 15.73 9.37 0.59
C THR A 71 14.81 10.38 1.27
N LYS A 72 14.95 11.67 0.94
CA LYS A 72 14.02 12.71 1.39
C LYS A 72 12.78 12.71 0.50
N ILE A 73 11.62 12.46 1.08
CA ILE A 73 10.33 12.34 0.40
C ILE A 73 9.40 13.45 0.88
N ARG A 74 8.71 14.08 -0.08
CA ARG A 74 7.58 14.97 0.15
C ARG A 74 6.29 14.24 -0.23
N ILE A 75 5.38 14.11 0.72
CA ILE A 75 4.05 13.53 0.51
C ILE A 75 3.29 14.43 -0.47
N ALA A 76 2.95 13.90 -1.64
CA ALA A 76 2.64 14.71 -2.82
C ALA A 76 1.18 15.22 -2.88
N ASP A 77 0.27 14.61 -2.12
CA ASP A 77 -1.17 14.88 -2.18
C ASP A 77 -1.67 15.81 -1.08
N ILE A 78 -0.78 16.31 -0.21
CA ILE A 78 -1.10 17.19 0.91
C ILE A 78 -0.13 18.37 1.05
N ASP A 79 -0.53 19.38 1.81
CA ASP A 79 0.31 20.43 2.38
C ASP A 79 0.04 20.54 3.88
N THR A 80 1.10 20.75 4.68
CA THR A 80 0.98 20.89 6.14
C THR A 80 1.57 22.22 6.65
N PRO A 81 1.18 22.66 7.87
CA PRO A 81 1.86 23.75 8.55
C PRO A 81 3.37 23.47 8.71
N GLU A 82 4.21 24.45 8.37
CA GLU A 82 5.66 24.30 8.47
C GLU A 82 6.12 24.50 9.92
N ILE A 83 7.02 23.62 10.39
CA ILE A 83 7.57 23.70 11.76
C ILE A 83 8.92 24.41 11.80
N ALA A 84 9.69 24.40 10.70
CA ALA A 84 11.02 24.98 10.67
C ALA A 84 10.98 26.52 10.59
N ARG A 85 9.97 27.07 9.93
CA ARG A 85 9.74 28.51 9.74
C ARG A 85 8.25 28.84 9.76
N PRO A 86 7.58 28.66 10.93
CA PRO A 86 6.16 28.98 11.07
C PRO A 86 5.95 30.49 11.02
N GLY A 87 4.83 30.93 10.44
CA GLY A 87 4.41 32.34 10.45
C GLY A 87 3.86 32.80 11.80
N CYS A 88 3.47 31.89 12.68
CA CYS A 88 2.99 32.17 14.04
C CYS A 88 3.07 30.95 14.98
N PRO A 89 2.94 31.12 16.30
CA PRO A 89 2.96 30.01 17.26
C PRO A 89 1.88 28.95 17.04
N GLN A 90 0.69 29.36 16.58
CA GLN A 90 -0.43 28.46 16.31
C GLN A 90 -0.14 27.54 15.12
N GLU A 91 0.47 28.07 14.06
CA GLU A 91 0.93 27.29 12.91
C GLU A 91 1.95 26.24 13.35
N ARG A 92 2.92 26.66 14.18
CA ARG A 92 3.93 25.73 14.74
C ARG A 92 3.28 24.59 15.51
N ALA A 93 2.38 24.90 16.42
CA ALA A 93 1.69 23.90 17.24
C ALA A 93 0.85 22.93 16.38
N LEU A 94 0.21 23.44 15.32
CA LEU A 94 -0.53 22.60 14.38
C LEU A 94 0.42 21.71 13.55
N GLY A 95 1.57 22.24 13.13
CA GLY A 95 2.60 21.48 12.43
C GLY A 95 3.23 20.38 13.29
N GLU A 96 3.47 20.63 14.57
CA GLU A 96 3.94 19.63 15.54
C GLU A 96 2.91 18.50 15.71
N ARG A 97 1.61 18.84 15.79
CA ARG A 97 0.52 17.85 15.80
C ARG A 97 0.46 17.03 14.51
N ALA A 98 0.61 17.68 13.35
CA ALA A 98 0.64 17.00 12.05
C ALA A 98 1.84 16.02 11.95
N THR A 99 3.01 16.46 12.40
CA THR A 99 4.24 15.66 12.45
C THR A 99 4.06 14.40 13.29
N GLU A 100 3.56 14.58 14.51
CA GLU A 100 3.32 13.46 15.43
C GLU A 100 2.26 12.50 14.90
N ARG A 101 1.21 13.03 14.28
CA ARG A 101 0.17 12.20 13.69
C ARG A 101 0.68 11.39 12.50
N LEU A 102 1.45 12.02 11.60
CA LEU A 102 2.09 11.31 10.48
C LEU A 102 3.00 10.19 10.99
N ARG A 103 3.77 10.46 12.05
CA ARG A 103 4.63 9.47 12.72
C ARG A 103 3.83 8.25 13.20
N GLN A 104 2.72 8.48 13.89
CA GLN A 104 1.84 7.40 14.37
C GLN A 104 1.29 6.58 13.22
N LEU A 105 0.81 7.24 12.16
CA LEU A 105 0.25 6.57 10.99
C LEU A 105 1.29 5.70 10.29
N LEU A 106 2.50 6.22 10.03
CA LEU A 106 3.58 5.46 9.42
C LEU A 106 3.99 4.24 10.26
N ASN A 107 4.05 4.39 11.59
CA ASN A 107 4.46 3.32 12.50
C ASN A 107 3.37 2.28 12.78
N ALA A 108 2.11 2.56 12.48
CA ALA A 108 0.99 1.67 12.78
C ALA A 108 0.91 0.42 11.88
N GLY A 109 1.71 0.30 10.82
CA GLY A 109 1.64 -0.85 9.93
C GLY A 109 2.47 -0.71 8.65
N GLY A 110 2.22 -1.60 7.70
CA GLY A 110 2.78 -1.48 6.35
C GLY A 110 2.29 -0.21 5.64
N PHE A 111 2.99 0.20 4.60
CA PHE A 111 2.54 1.24 3.68
C PHE A 111 3.12 1.00 2.27
N ALA A 112 2.56 1.71 1.29
CA ALA A 112 3.10 1.81 -0.05
C ALA A 112 3.49 3.25 -0.39
N LEU A 113 4.42 3.38 -1.34
CA LEU A 113 4.87 4.66 -1.88
C LEU A 113 4.51 4.71 -3.36
N GLU A 114 3.45 5.43 -3.66
CA GLU A 114 2.91 5.54 -5.02
C GLU A 114 3.46 6.77 -5.73
N THR A 115 3.61 6.67 -7.05
CA THR A 115 3.92 7.83 -7.90
C THR A 115 2.69 8.73 -7.99
N PRO A 116 2.81 10.04 -7.74
CA PRO A 116 1.67 10.94 -7.84
C PRO A 116 1.12 11.01 -9.28
N PRO A 117 -0.19 11.32 -9.45
CA PRO A 117 -0.78 11.59 -10.75
C PRO A 117 0.00 12.66 -11.53
N GLY A 118 0.13 12.47 -12.84
CA GLY A 118 0.92 13.37 -13.71
C GLY A 118 2.41 13.06 -13.77
N GLY A 119 2.89 12.01 -13.07
CA GLY A 119 4.22 11.42 -13.29
C GLY A 119 5.40 12.24 -12.78
N ARG A 120 5.17 13.39 -12.15
CA ARG A 120 6.27 14.20 -11.56
C ARG A 120 6.80 13.51 -10.30
N THR A 121 8.01 12.95 -10.38
CA THR A 121 8.60 12.12 -9.31
C THR A 121 9.55 12.86 -8.38
N ARG A 122 9.96 14.09 -8.72
CA ARG A 122 10.82 14.95 -7.91
C ARG A 122 10.37 16.40 -7.96
N ASP A 123 10.64 17.16 -6.89
CA ASP A 123 10.44 18.61 -6.87
C ASP A 123 11.74 19.39 -7.18
N ARG A 124 11.62 20.71 -7.26
CA ARG A 124 12.75 21.62 -7.55
C ARG A 124 13.85 21.62 -6.48
N TYR A 125 13.58 21.07 -5.30
CA TYR A 125 14.53 20.96 -4.19
C TYR A 125 15.17 19.58 -4.13
N GLY A 126 14.89 18.71 -5.11
CA GLY A 126 15.44 17.36 -5.20
C GLY A 126 14.72 16.32 -4.33
N ARG A 127 13.64 16.69 -3.62
CA ARG A 127 12.84 15.73 -2.84
C ARG A 127 12.08 14.82 -3.78
N GLU A 128 12.00 13.54 -3.45
CA GLU A 128 11.10 12.64 -4.16
C GLU A 128 9.64 12.94 -3.81
N LEU A 129 8.77 12.87 -4.80
CA LEU A 129 7.34 13.05 -4.63
C LEU A 129 6.67 11.68 -4.61
N ARG A 130 6.01 11.35 -3.50
CA ARG A 130 5.27 10.09 -3.34
C ARG A 130 3.93 10.35 -2.66
N ILE A 131 2.92 9.54 -2.99
CA ILE A 131 1.72 9.42 -2.15
C ILE A 131 1.95 8.23 -1.22
N VAL A 132 1.75 8.43 0.07
CA VAL A 132 1.89 7.37 1.07
C VAL A 132 0.52 6.75 1.30
N THR A 133 0.36 5.46 0.99
CA THR A 133 -0.92 4.76 1.10
C THR A 133 -0.87 3.56 2.04
N ARG A 134 -2.01 3.24 2.62
CA ARG A 134 -2.29 2.01 3.39
C ARG A 134 -3.67 1.51 2.99
N GLY A 135 -3.80 0.24 2.61
CA GLY A 135 -5.04 -0.35 2.10
C GLY A 135 -5.58 0.38 0.87
N GLY A 136 -4.71 0.93 0.03
CA GLY A 136 -5.09 1.79 -1.11
C GLY A 136 -5.63 3.17 -0.73
N GLN A 137 -5.59 3.55 0.56
CA GLN A 137 -6.04 4.85 1.04
C GLN A 137 -4.83 5.72 1.39
N SER A 138 -4.87 7.00 0.99
CA SER A 138 -3.82 7.95 1.36
C SER A 138 -3.79 8.21 2.86
N ILE A 139 -2.60 8.03 3.47
CA ILE A 139 -2.29 8.47 4.83
C ILE A 139 -2.40 10.00 4.92
N GLY A 140 -1.99 10.73 3.89
CA GLY A 140 -2.14 12.17 3.84
C GLY A 140 -3.60 12.61 3.89
N ALA A 141 -4.51 11.88 3.23
CA ALA A 141 -5.93 12.16 3.31
C ALA A 141 -6.51 12.00 4.73
N VAL A 142 -5.90 11.16 5.58
CA VAL A 142 -6.24 11.08 7.02
C VAL A 142 -5.92 12.41 7.70
N LEU A 143 -4.70 12.95 7.49
CA LEU A 143 -4.30 14.24 8.06
C LEU A 143 -5.22 15.38 7.62
N VAL A 144 -5.66 15.36 6.35
CA VAL A 144 -6.63 16.34 5.85
C VAL A 144 -7.96 16.24 6.59
N ARG A 145 -8.51 15.02 6.77
CA ARG A 145 -9.76 14.83 7.51
C ARG A 145 -9.67 15.27 8.97
N GLU A 146 -8.49 15.13 9.57
CA GLU A 146 -8.22 15.53 10.95
C GLU A 146 -7.88 17.03 11.10
N GLY A 147 -7.90 17.80 9.99
CA GLY A 147 -7.60 19.24 10.00
C GLY A 147 -6.12 19.59 10.21
N LEU A 148 -5.24 18.61 10.02
CA LEU A 148 -3.78 18.74 10.17
C LEU A 148 -3.05 19.03 8.85
N ALA A 149 -3.77 18.92 7.73
CA ALA A 149 -3.25 19.17 6.39
C ALA A 149 -4.33 19.75 5.46
N THR A 150 -3.92 20.34 4.34
CA THR A 150 -4.79 20.62 3.19
C THR A 150 -4.45 19.69 2.03
N ARG A 151 -5.38 19.48 1.10
CA ARG A 151 -5.05 18.78 -0.16
C ARG A 151 -4.10 19.63 -1.00
N TRP A 152 -3.10 18.99 -1.59
CA TRP A 152 -2.22 19.65 -2.56
C TRP A 152 -3.04 20.23 -3.72
N GLY A 153 -2.74 21.48 -4.10
CA GLY A 153 -3.44 22.20 -5.16
C GLY A 153 -4.84 22.70 -4.78
N GLY A 154 -5.29 22.50 -3.54
CA GLY A 154 -6.51 23.08 -3.01
C GLY A 154 -6.38 24.58 -2.67
N PRO A 155 -7.45 25.20 -2.14
CA PRO A 155 -7.39 26.57 -1.65
C PRO A 155 -6.29 26.74 -0.60
N ARG A 156 -5.53 27.83 -0.70
CA ARG A 156 -4.50 28.14 0.30
C ARG A 156 -5.16 28.37 1.66
N ARG A 157 -4.83 27.53 2.64
CA ARG A 157 -5.22 27.74 4.04
C ARG A 157 -4.21 28.66 4.71
N ARG A 158 -4.71 29.64 5.46
CA ARG A 158 -3.90 30.38 6.44
C ARG A 158 -3.88 29.54 7.71
N TRP A 159 -2.69 29.23 8.21
CA TRP A 159 -2.53 28.44 9.44
C TRP A 159 -2.54 29.31 10.70
N CYS A 160 -2.33 30.61 10.53
CA CYS A 160 -2.44 31.59 11.60
C CYS A 160 -3.88 32.06 11.76
N GLY A 161 -4.38 31.99 13.00
CA GLY A 161 -5.72 32.46 13.36
C GLY A 161 -6.87 31.61 12.80
N ALA A 162 -6.60 30.33 12.50
CA ALA A 162 -7.55 29.39 11.92
C ALA A 162 -8.07 28.35 12.92
#